data_AF-A0A2T5BKT1-F1
#
_entry.id   AF-A0A2T5BKT1-F1
#
_cell.length_a   1.000
_cell.length_b   1.000
_cell.length_c   1.000
_cell.angle_alpha   90.00
_cell.angle_beta   90.00
_cell.angle_gamma   90.00
#
_symmetry.space_group_name_H-M   'P 1'
#
loop_
_entity.id
_entity.type
_entity.pdbx_description
1 polymer ?
#
loop_
_entity_poly.entity_id
_entity_poly.type
_entity_poly.pdbx_seq_one_letter_code
_entity_poly.pdbx_strand_id
1 'polypeptide(L)'
;MTASSEGAPLAEPYECIFEFQPGWIDLTLQEGTKAEAMALATEVVSGLNPLGLAIETRAAFDDMVQRAVRLNDDVPVLAAAYYTETGEALANLMVDGYRDEGVPRPSAEEVTPLMLQWANAQVTGEPQITRLELPAGPAVRVQSMLKVKRRLGFGRKLTEYIRYAVFPPRLQTLVVVTITWEKIARSEEITALADEAVRSMQLNPVSREGVPIPADGETE
;
A
#
# COMPACT_ATOMS: atom_id res chain seq x y z
N MET A 1 36.00 18.18 1.72
CA MET A 1 34.73 18.43 1.01
C MET A 1 33.98 17.11 0.96
N THR A 2 33.08 16.89 1.90
CA THR A 2 32.22 15.70 1.95
C THR A 2 31.01 15.99 1.08
N ALA A 3 30.87 15.26 -0.03
CA ALA A 3 29.67 15.31 -0.84
C ALA A 3 28.53 14.68 -0.03
N SER A 4 27.53 15.50 0.30
CA SER A 4 26.23 15.02 0.77
C SER A 4 25.66 14.09 -0.29
N SER A 5 25.48 12.82 0.05
CA SER A 5 24.66 11.89 -0.72
C SER A 5 23.20 12.20 -0.40
N GLU A 6 22.70 13.30 -0.94
CA GLU A 6 21.27 13.59 -1.01
C GLU A 6 20.72 12.69 -2.14
N GLY A 7 20.08 11.58 -1.75
CA GLY A 7 19.44 10.69 -2.71
C GLY A 7 18.47 11.50 -3.57
N ALA A 8 18.70 11.56 -4.88
CA ALA A 8 17.85 12.29 -5.80
C ALA A 8 16.38 11.84 -5.64
N PRO A 9 15.39 12.74 -5.69
CA PRO A 9 14.00 12.30 -5.83
C PRO A 9 13.84 11.76 -7.26
N LEU A 10 13.98 10.44 -7.40
CA LEU A 10 13.97 9.73 -8.68
C LEU A 10 12.54 9.50 -9.21
N ALA A 11 11.52 9.76 -8.39
CA ALA A 11 10.13 9.65 -8.78
C ALA A 11 9.64 10.95 -9.46
N GLU A 12 8.98 10.80 -10.61
CA GLU A 12 8.04 11.82 -11.09
C GLU A 12 7.07 12.11 -9.94
N PRO A 13 6.98 13.34 -9.41
CA PRO A 13 6.25 13.58 -8.20
C PRO A 13 4.74 13.55 -8.48
N TYR A 14 4.00 12.83 -7.66
CA TYR A 14 2.55 12.74 -7.71
C TYR A 14 1.99 12.58 -6.30
N GLU A 15 0.75 13.00 -6.14
CA GLU A 15 -0.04 12.74 -4.95
C GLU A 15 -0.88 11.48 -5.17
N CYS A 16 -0.92 10.61 -4.17
CA CYS A 16 -1.75 9.41 -4.15
C CYS A 16 -2.83 9.57 -3.09
N ILE A 17 -4.09 9.63 -3.51
CA ILE A 17 -5.23 9.86 -2.63
C ILE A 17 -6.16 8.66 -2.69
N PHE A 18 -6.66 8.23 -1.53
CA PHE A 18 -7.72 7.24 -1.39
C PHE A 18 -8.91 7.85 -0.64
N GLU A 19 -10.13 7.54 -1.09
CA GLU A 19 -11.33 7.78 -0.30
C GLU A 19 -11.62 6.54 0.55
N PHE A 20 -10.84 6.40 1.62
CA PHE A 20 -10.93 5.25 2.50
C PHE A 20 -12.27 5.17 3.24
N GLN A 21 -12.95 4.04 3.11
CA GLN A 21 -14.09 3.72 3.98
C GLN A 21 -13.66 3.60 5.44
N PRO A 22 -14.59 3.79 6.41
CA PRO A 22 -14.30 3.61 7.83
C PRO A 22 -13.60 2.28 8.13
N GLY A 23 -12.56 2.34 8.96
CA GLY A 23 -11.73 1.19 9.37
C GLY A 23 -10.36 1.17 8.69
N TRP A 24 -10.21 1.76 7.51
CA TRP A 24 -8.88 2.03 6.94
C TRP A 24 -8.21 3.18 7.68
N ILE A 25 -7.03 2.92 8.21
CA ILE A 25 -6.20 3.88 8.91
C ILE A 25 -4.94 4.12 8.09
N ASP A 26 -4.66 5.38 7.77
CA ASP A 26 -3.39 5.79 7.18
C ASP A 26 -2.27 5.61 8.21
N LEU A 27 -1.26 4.85 7.83
CA LEU A 27 -0.08 4.53 8.62
C LEU A 27 1.21 5.02 7.94
N THR A 28 1.11 5.92 6.97
CA THR A 28 2.25 6.48 6.25
C THR A 28 3.10 7.32 7.19
N LEU A 29 4.40 7.07 7.20
CA LEU A 29 5.37 7.78 8.04
C LEU A 29 6.29 8.61 7.14
N GLN A 30 6.42 9.90 7.44
CA GLN A 30 7.28 10.81 6.70
C GLN A 30 8.76 10.59 7.04
N GLU A 31 9.06 10.35 8.31
CA GLU A 31 10.43 10.10 8.78
C GLU A 31 10.72 8.60 8.95
N GLY A 32 9.69 7.76 8.92
CA GLY A 32 9.81 6.32 9.14
C GLY A 32 10.21 5.95 10.58
N THR A 33 10.05 6.87 11.54
CA THR A 33 10.54 6.65 12.90
C THR A 33 9.49 6.01 13.80
N LYS A 34 9.97 5.26 14.81
CA LYS A 34 9.07 4.70 15.85
C LYS A 34 8.37 5.81 16.66
N ALA A 35 9.00 6.96 16.85
CA ALA A 35 8.41 8.07 17.58
C ALA A 35 7.21 8.66 16.81
N GLU A 36 7.37 8.85 15.50
CA GLU A 36 6.29 9.25 14.61
C GLU A 36 5.15 8.23 14.62
N ALA A 37 5.47 6.94 14.49
CA ALA A 37 4.47 5.86 14.56
C ALA A 37 3.69 5.86 15.90
N MET A 38 4.35 6.16 17.02
CA MET A 38 3.69 6.27 18.34
C MET A 38 2.77 7.49 18.42
N ALA A 39 3.17 8.62 17.83
CA ALA A 39 2.33 9.81 17.77
C ALA A 39 1.07 9.54 16.95
N LEU A 40 1.22 8.98 15.74
CA LEU A 40 0.13 8.58 14.87
C LEU A 40 -0.84 7.61 15.58
N ALA A 41 -0.31 6.54 16.17
CA ALA A 41 -1.14 5.56 16.87
C ALA A 41 -1.89 6.18 18.07
N THR A 42 -1.30 7.17 18.75
CA THR A 42 -1.95 7.87 19.86
C THR A 42 -3.16 8.67 19.36
N GLU A 43 -3.01 9.38 18.25
CA GLU A 43 -4.09 10.16 17.64
C GLU A 43 -5.26 9.26 17.22
N VAL A 44 -4.96 8.20 16.48
CA VAL A 44 -5.98 7.27 15.98
C VAL A 44 -6.72 6.59 17.13
N VAL A 45 -5.99 6.08 18.12
CA VAL A 45 -6.59 5.37 19.26
C VAL A 45 -7.40 6.30 20.15
N SER A 46 -7.02 7.58 20.26
CA SER A 46 -7.81 8.59 20.98
C SER A 46 -9.17 8.88 20.31
N GLY A 47 -9.28 8.61 19.01
CA GLY A 47 -10.52 8.68 18.24
C GLY A 47 -11.37 7.40 18.27
N LEU A 48 -10.84 6.27 18.76
CA LEU A 48 -11.60 5.02 18.87
C LEU A 48 -12.61 5.07 20.02
N ASN A 49 -13.75 4.39 19.85
CA ASN A 49 -14.87 4.41 20.79
C ASN A 49 -14.43 4.09 22.23
N PRO A 50 -14.67 4.99 23.21
CA PRO A 50 -14.25 4.81 24.60
C PRO A 50 -14.94 3.63 25.33
N LEU A 51 -15.93 2.99 24.69
CA LEU A 51 -16.58 1.77 25.20
C LEU A 51 -15.80 0.47 24.90
N GLY A 52 -14.70 0.55 24.11
CA GLY A 52 -13.78 -0.57 23.95
C GLY A 52 -13.06 -0.92 25.26
N LEU A 53 -12.73 -2.20 25.48
CA LEU A 53 -11.99 -2.60 26.67
C LEU A 53 -10.58 -2.00 26.61
N ALA A 54 -10.10 -1.37 27.70
CA ALA A 54 -8.78 -0.73 27.74
C ALA A 54 -7.60 -1.67 27.35
N ILE A 55 -7.76 -2.99 27.52
CA ILE A 55 -6.80 -4.00 27.08
C ILE A 55 -6.74 -4.09 25.55
N GLU A 56 -7.90 -4.04 24.88
CA GLU A 56 -8.00 -4.04 23.42
C GLU A 56 -7.41 -2.75 22.85
N THR A 57 -7.65 -1.61 23.50
CA THR A 57 -7.05 -0.30 23.15
C THR A 57 -5.53 -0.36 23.15
N ARG A 58 -4.92 -0.95 24.18
CA ARG A 58 -3.45 -1.09 24.26
C ARG A 58 -2.91 -2.06 23.22
N ALA A 59 -3.58 -3.19 23.00
CA ALA A 59 -3.17 -4.16 21.99
C ALA A 59 -3.23 -3.57 20.57
N ALA A 60 -4.29 -2.82 20.25
CA ALA A 60 -4.44 -2.11 18.99
C ALA A 60 -3.35 -1.04 18.81
N PHE A 61 -3.05 -0.28 19.88
CA PHE A 61 -1.96 0.69 19.87
C PHE A 61 -0.61 0.02 19.56
N ASP A 62 -0.25 -1.03 20.31
CA ASP A 62 1.03 -1.73 20.14
C ASP A 62 1.15 -2.38 18.74
N ASP A 63 0.06 -2.95 18.20
CA ASP A 63 0.01 -3.48 16.82
C ASP A 63 0.20 -2.36 15.79
N MET A 64 -0.51 -1.24 15.94
CA MET A 64 -0.47 -0.12 15.00
C MET A 64 0.92 0.51 14.91
N VAL A 65 1.60 0.72 16.04
CA VAL A 65 2.98 1.22 16.05
C VAL A 65 3.92 0.28 15.31
N GLN A 66 3.85 -1.03 15.60
CA GLN A 66 4.72 -2.02 14.94
C GLN A 66 4.42 -2.14 13.45
N ARG A 67 3.15 -2.07 13.08
CA ARG A 67 2.67 -2.17 11.70
C ARG A 67 3.07 -0.95 10.89
N ALA A 68 2.90 0.26 11.41
CA ALA A 68 3.32 1.49 10.76
C ALA A 68 4.84 1.45 10.47
N VAL A 69 5.66 1.13 11.47
CA VAL A 69 7.12 1.00 11.26
C VAL A 69 7.42 -0.02 10.16
N ARG A 70 6.86 -1.22 10.25
CA ARG A 70 7.12 -2.30 9.28
C ARG A 70 6.67 -1.95 7.86
N LEU A 71 5.51 -1.33 7.69
CA LEU A 71 4.98 -1.00 6.36
C LEU A 71 5.80 0.11 5.69
N ASN A 72 6.50 0.94 6.48
CA ASN A 72 7.33 2.01 5.96
C ASN A 72 8.82 1.64 5.82
N ASP A 73 9.20 0.37 6.04
CA ASP A 73 10.60 -0.10 5.91
C ASP A 73 11.20 0.19 4.51
N ASP A 74 10.37 0.13 3.47
CA ASP A 74 10.77 0.36 2.06
C ASP A 74 10.35 1.76 1.53
N VAL A 75 9.93 2.67 2.42
CA VAL A 75 9.51 4.06 2.08
C VAL A 75 8.42 4.09 0.99
N PRO A 76 7.23 3.50 1.26
CA PRO A 76 6.14 3.50 0.30
C PRO A 76 5.60 4.92 0.10
N VAL A 77 4.92 5.12 -1.02
CA VAL A 77 4.17 6.37 -1.29
C VAL A 77 3.01 6.51 -0.30
N LEU A 78 2.39 5.39 0.06
CA LEU A 78 1.33 5.34 1.06
C LEU A 78 1.32 3.97 1.74
N ALA A 79 1.11 3.96 3.06
CA ALA A 79 0.88 2.76 3.85
C ALA A 79 -0.41 2.90 4.64
N ALA A 80 -1.26 1.87 4.63
CA ALA A 80 -2.49 1.85 5.40
C ALA A 80 -2.78 0.45 5.95
N ALA A 81 -3.67 0.37 6.93
CA ALA A 81 -4.20 -0.91 7.40
C ALA A 81 -5.67 -0.80 7.77
N TYR A 82 -6.41 -1.87 7.51
CA TYR A 82 -7.81 -1.97 7.91
C TYR A 82 -7.92 -2.58 9.30
N TYR A 83 -8.57 -1.87 10.21
CA TYR A 83 -8.91 -2.33 11.56
C TYR A 83 -10.42 -2.47 11.71
N THR A 84 -10.84 -3.53 12.39
CA THR A 84 -12.23 -3.66 12.85
C THR A 84 -12.51 -2.65 13.96
N GLU A 85 -13.80 -2.46 14.27
CA GLU A 85 -14.23 -1.63 15.42
C GLU A 85 -13.66 -2.10 16.77
N THR A 86 -13.29 -3.38 16.88
CA THR A 86 -12.66 -3.97 18.06
C THR A 86 -11.13 -3.75 18.10
N GLY A 87 -10.58 -2.99 17.16
CA GLY A 87 -9.15 -2.70 17.06
C GLY A 87 -8.31 -3.85 16.48
N GLU A 88 -8.93 -4.80 15.79
CA GLU A 88 -8.21 -5.93 15.20
C GLU A 88 -7.85 -5.67 13.74
N ALA A 89 -6.56 -5.77 13.39
CA ALA A 89 -6.11 -5.59 12.01
C ALA A 89 -6.53 -6.77 11.10
N LEU A 90 -7.18 -6.47 9.98
CA LEU A 90 -7.57 -7.47 8.97
C LEU A 90 -6.63 -7.47 7.77
N ALA A 91 -6.19 -6.31 7.29
CA ALA A 91 -5.42 -6.17 6.06
C ALA A 91 -4.40 -5.04 6.14
N ASN A 92 -3.30 -5.18 5.41
CA ASN A 92 -2.37 -4.08 5.11
C ASN A 92 -2.52 -3.68 3.65
N LEU A 93 -2.35 -2.40 3.37
CA LEU A 93 -2.26 -1.83 2.03
C LEU A 93 -0.96 -1.01 1.95
N MET A 94 -0.22 -1.17 0.86
CA MET A 94 0.94 -0.34 0.52
C MET A 94 0.86 0.09 -0.93
N VAL A 95 1.34 1.29 -1.22
CA VAL A 95 1.44 1.84 -2.57
C VAL A 95 2.89 2.16 -2.86
N ASP A 96 3.41 1.57 -3.93
CA ASP A 96 4.77 1.76 -4.38
C ASP A 96 4.78 2.36 -5.80
N GLY A 97 5.68 3.29 -6.06
CA GLY A 97 5.91 3.87 -7.38
C GLY A 97 7.22 3.35 -7.99
N TYR A 98 7.14 2.75 -9.18
CA TYR A 98 8.30 2.25 -9.91
C TYR A 98 8.57 3.07 -11.16
N ARG A 99 9.76 3.67 -11.21
CA ARG A 99 10.27 4.42 -12.37
C ARG A 99 11.79 4.37 -12.37
N ASP A 100 12.36 3.96 -13.49
CA ASP A 100 13.81 3.98 -13.72
C ASP A 100 14.13 4.96 -14.86
N GLU A 101 15.18 5.76 -14.69
CA GLU A 101 15.58 6.75 -15.69
C GLU A 101 16.04 6.08 -17.00
N GLY A 102 15.44 6.49 -18.12
CA GLY A 102 15.77 5.95 -19.44
C GLY A 102 15.24 4.53 -19.71
N VAL A 103 14.54 3.92 -18.74
CA VAL A 103 13.90 2.62 -18.91
C VAL A 103 12.40 2.83 -19.09
N PRO A 104 11.80 2.37 -20.21
CA PRO A 104 10.37 2.43 -20.39
C PRO A 104 9.63 1.66 -19.31
N ARG A 105 8.46 2.16 -18.91
CA ARG A 105 7.54 1.43 -18.05
C ARG A 105 7.22 0.06 -18.67
N PRO A 106 7.27 -1.05 -17.90
CA PRO A 106 6.93 -2.37 -18.43
C PRO A 106 5.49 -2.40 -18.93
N SER A 107 5.20 -3.26 -19.88
CA SER A 107 3.84 -3.57 -20.35
C SER A 107 3.05 -4.41 -19.32
N ALA A 108 1.75 -4.58 -19.55
CA ALA A 108 0.90 -5.45 -18.75
C ALA A 108 1.41 -6.91 -18.74
N GLU A 109 1.88 -7.40 -19.89
CA GLU A 109 2.43 -8.74 -20.05
C GLU A 109 3.75 -8.91 -19.30
N GLU A 110 4.60 -7.87 -19.30
CA GLU A 110 5.90 -7.89 -18.61
C GLU A 110 5.77 -7.74 -17.09
N VAL A 111 4.82 -6.94 -16.60
CA VAL A 111 4.63 -6.74 -15.15
C VAL A 111 3.98 -7.95 -14.47
N THR A 112 3.09 -8.67 -15.17
CA THR A 112 2.34 -9.80 -14.60
C THR A 112 3.23 -10.83 -13.88
N PRO A 113 4.32 -11.36 -14.49
CA PRO A 113 5.21 -12.29 -13.79
C PRO A 113 5.96 -11.63 -12.62
N LEU A 114 6.24 -10.33 -12.67
CA LEU A 114 6.88 -9.59 -11.57
C LEU A 114 5.94 -9.48 -10.36
N MET A 115 4.64 -9.31 -10.57
CA MET A 115 3.63 -9.26 -9.49
C MET A 115 3.51 -10.57 -8.70
N LEU A 116 4.01 -11.69 -9.24
CA LEU A 116 4.07 -12.99 -8.55
C LEU A 116 5.38 -13.19 -7.76
N GLN A 117 6.36 -12.29 -7.91
CA GLN A 117 7.65 -12.41 -7.22
C GLN A 117 7.57 -11.81 -5.81
N TRP A 118 8.19 -12.50 -4.86
CA TRP A 118 8.26 -12.11 -3.46
C TRP A 118 9.65 -12.46 -2.92
N ALA A 119 10.27 -11.53 -2.18
CA ALA A 119 11.62 -11.72 -1.64
C ALA A 119 11.71 -12.85 -0.60
N ASN A 120 10.66 -13.03 0.22
CA ASN A 120 10.65 -13.93 1.37
C ASN A 120 9.44 -14.90 1.40
N ALA A 121 8.70 -15.00 0.29
CA ALA A 121 7.50 -15.82 0.19
C ALA A 121 7.43 -16.56 -1.16
N GLN A 122 6.61 -17.60 -1.22
CA GLN A 122 6.33 -18.34 -2.44
C GLN A 122 4.84 -18.30 -2.73
N VAL A 123 4.47 -17.91 -3.95
CA VAL A 123 3.09 -18.02 -4.44
C VAL A 123 2.68 -19.48 -4.52
N THR A 124 1.47 -19.78 -4.08
CA THR A 124 0.92 -21.14 -4.08
C THR A 124 -0.50 -21.15 -4.61
N GLY A 125 -0.83 -22.20 -5.37
CA GLY A 125 -2.07 -22.24 -6.14
C GLY A 125 -1.93 -21.51 -7.46
N GLU A 126 -3.00 -21.50 -8.24
CA GLU A 126 -3.09 -20.75 -9.49
C GLU A 126 -3.49 -19.30 -9.18
N PRO A 127 -2.71 -18.30 -9.61
CA PRO A 127 -3.06 -16.90 -9.41
C PRO A 127 -4.26 -16.51 -10.27
N GLN A 128 -5.15 -15.70 -9.70
CA GLN A 128 -6.24 -15.07 -10.44
C GLN A 128 -5.73 -13.76 -11.01
N ILE A 129 -5.74 -13.63 -12.34
CA ILE A 129 -5.19 -12.48 -13.06
C ILE A 129 -6.30 -11.86 -13.89
N THR A 130 -6.56 -10.57 -13.68
CA THR A 130 -7.63 -9.83 -14.34
C THR A 130 -7.12 -8.49 -14.84
N ARG A 131 -7.50 -8.08 -16.05
CA ARG A 131 -7.30 -6.71 -16.54
C ARG A 131 -8.49 -5.84 -16.14
N LEU A 132 -8.23 -4.63 -15.68
CA LEU A 132 -9.21 -3.68 -15.16
C LEU A 132 -9.01 -2.31 -15.81
N GLU A 133 -10.08 -1.55 -15.88
CA GLU A 133 -10.03 -0.11 -16.14
C GLU A 133 -10.43 0.60 -14.85
N LEU A 134 -9.46 1.24 -14.19
CA LEU A 134 -9.67 2.03 -12.98
C LEU A 134 -9.75 3.51 -13.33
N PRO A 135 -10.37 4.36 -12.49
CA PRO A 135 -10.32 5.82 -12.67
C PRO A 135 -8.89 6.35 -12.78
N ALA A 136 -7.94 5.75 -12.05
CA ALA A 136 -6.52 6.08 -12.09
C ALA A 136 -5.77 5.56 -13.34
N GLY A 137 -6.40 4.77 -14.20
CA GLY A 137 -5.84 4.21 -15.44
C GLY A 137 -6.05 2.70 -15.59
N PRO A 138 -5.65 2.13 -16.75
CA PRO A 138 -5.64 0.68 -16.96
C PRO A 138 -4.83 -0.04 -15.88
N ALA A 139 -5.23 -1.25 -15.50
CA ALA A 139 -4.56 -2.00 -14.46
C ALA A 139 -4.57 -3.53 -14.68
N VAL A 140 -3.57 -4.20 -14.14
CA VAL A 140 -3.55 -5.66 -13.95
C VAL A 140 -3.75 -5.94 -12.47
N ARG A 141 -4.73 -6.77 -12.13
CA ARG A 141 -5.00 -7.28 -10.78
C ARG A 141 -4.53 -8.73 -10.69
N VAL A 142 -3.74 -9.05 -9.66
CA VAL A 142 -3.27 -10.40 -9.37
C VAL A 142 -3.64 -10.75 -7.93
N GLN A 143 -4.39 -11.83 -7.74
CA GLN A 143 -4.72 -12.37 -6.41
C GLN A 143 -4.20 -13.79 -6.26
N SER A 144 -3.52 -14.08 -5.15
CA SER A 144 -3.06 -15.44 -4.87
C SER A 144 -2.68 -15.65 -3.39
N MET A 145 -2.36 -16.89 -3.05
CA MET A 145 -1.91 -17.30 -1.73
C MET A 145 -0.37 -17.31 -1.66
N LEU A 146 0.17 -16.94 -0.51
CA LEU A 146 1.59 -16.94 -0.18
C LEU A 146 1.88 -17.89 0.96
N LYS A 147 2.95 -18.67 0.80
CA LYS A 147 3.64 -19.33 1.92
C LYS A 147 4.83 -18.48 2.34
N VAL A 148 4.67 -17.74 3.43
CA VAL A 148 5.71 -16.89 4.00
C VAL A 148 6.55 -17.68 5.01
N LYS A 149 7.87 -17.57 4.93
CA LYS A 149 8.79 -18.17 5.92
C LYS A 149 8.78 -17.32 7.21
N ARG A 150 8.55 -17.94 8.37
CA ARG A 150 8.65 -17.23 9.67
C ARG A 150 10.12 -16.93 10.03
N ARG A 151 10.36 -15.83 10.75
CA ARG A 151 11.71 -15.29 11.11
C ARG A 151 12.62 -16.22 11.95
N LEU A 152 12.22 -17.45 12.26
CA LEU A 152 13.04 -18.46 12.95
C LEU A 152 12.94 -19.88 12.34
N GLY A 153 12.46 -20.04 11.10
CA GLY A 153 12.43 -21.33 10.40
C GLY A 153 11.36 -22.33 10.88
N PHE A 154 10.74 -22.11 12.06
CA PHE A 154 9.64 -22.94 12.56
C PHE A 154 8.29 -22.49 12.00
N GLY A 155 7.84 -23.18 10.95
CA GLY A 155 6.50 -23.06 10.37
C GLY A 155 6.40 -22.09 9.19
N ARG A 156 5.39 -22.33 8.34
CA ARG A 156 4.99 -21.45 7.24
C ARG A 156 3.73 -20.71 7.66
N LYS A 157 3.66 -19.41 7.38
CA LYS A 157 2.43 -18.64 7.55
C LYS A 157 1.74 -18.55 6.19
N LEU A 158 0.45 -18.86 6.17
CA LEU A 158 -0.37 -18.67 5.00
C LEU A 158 -0.89 -17.24 5.03
N THR A 159 -0.63 -16.52 3.95
CA THR A 159 -1.04 -15.14 3.73
C THR A 159 -1.71 -15.11 2.37
N GLU A 160 -2.71 -14.29 2.18
CA GLU A 160 -3.26 -14.00 0.86
C GLU A 160 -2.92 -12.56 0.50
N TYR A 161 -2.82 -12.30 -0.81
CA TYR A 161 -2.57 -10.96 -1.30
C TYR A 161 -3.37 -10.68 -2.56
N ILE A 162 -3.60 -9.38 -2.78
CA ILE A 162 -3.98 -8.82 -4.06
C ILE A 162 -2.96 -7.74 -4.40
N ARG A 163 -2.46 -7.74 -5.63
CA ARG A 163 -1.66 -6.66 -6.20
C ARG A 163 -2.37 -6.05 -7.38
N TYR A 164 -2.26 -4.73 -7.51
CA TYR A 164 -2.72 -3.96 -8.66
C TYR A 164 -1.53 -3.26 -9.28
N ALA A 165 -1.17 -3.59 -10.51
CA ALA A 165 -0.25 -2.79 -11.29
C ALA A 165 -1.08 -1.82 -12.13
N VAL A 166 -1.07 -0.55 -11.75
CA VAL A 166 -1.83 0.53 -12.39
C VAL A 166 -0.90 1.31 -13.31
N PHE A 167 -1.41 1.63 -14.50
CA PHE A 167 -0.71 2.33 -15.57
C PHE A 167 -1.33 3.72 -15.77
N PRO A 168 -0.99 4.73 -14.95
CA PRO A 168 -1.64 6.02 -15.06
C PRO A 168 -1.27 6.64 -16.41
N PRO A 169 -2.25 7.21 -17.15
CA PRO A 169 -2.01 7.74 -18.49
C PRO A 169 -1.14 9.01 -18.48
N ARG A 170 -1.16 9.75 -17.37
CA ARG A 170 -0.43 11.01 -17.18
C ARG A 170 0.91 10.84 -16.44
N LEU A 171 1.30 9.62 -16.10
CA LEU A 171 2.55 9.31 -15.40
C LEU A 171 3.34 8.26 -16.17
N GLN A 172 4.67 8.38 -16.14
CA GLN A 172 5.57 7.32 -16.58
C GLN A 172 5.81 6.29 -15.49
N THR A 173 5.51 6.63 -14.23
CA THR A 173 5.57 5.72 -13.09
C THR A 173 4.55 4.58 -13.23
N LEU A 174 4.98 3.36 -12.94
CA LEU A 174 4.08 2.24 -12.64
C LEU A 174 3.71 2.31 -11.17
N VAL A 175 2.43 2.35 -10.85
CA VAL A 175 1.96 2.34 -9.47
C VAL A 175 1.53 0.94 -9.10
N VAL A 176 2.10 0.36 -8.05
CA VAL A 176 1.70 -0.96 -7.55
C VAL A 176 1.04 -0.80 -6.19
N VAL A 177 -0.22 -1.20 -6.10
CA VAL A 177 -0.92 -1.31 -4.81
C VAL A 177 -0.87 -2.77 -4.35
N THR A 178 -0.28 -3.02 -3.18
CA THR A 178 -0.18 -4.34 -2.57
C THR A 178 -1.07 -4.41 -1.33
N ILE A 179 -2.04 -5.32 -1.32
CA ILE A 179 -2.87 -5.63 -0.16
C ILE A 179 -2.53 -7.04 0.33
N THR A 180 -2.32 -7.21 1.64
CA THR A 180 -2.02 -8.52 2.26
C THR A 180 -2.84 -8.77 3.51
N TRP A 181 -3.25 -10.02 3.72
CA TRP A 181 -3.95 -10.45 4.93
C TRP A 181 -3.68 -11.92 5.27
N GLU A 182 -3.96 -12.29 6.52
CA GLU A 182 -3.66 -13.63 7.04
C GLU A 182 -4.92 -14.40 7.44
N LYS A 183 -6.02 -13.70 7.65
CA LYS A 183 -7.30 -14.28 8.03
C LYS A 183 -8.04 -14.80 6.80
N ILE A 184 -7.67 -15.99 6.35
CA ILE A 184 -8.23 -16.58 5.11
C ILE A 184 -9.75 -16.80 5.20
N ALA A 185 -10.30 -17.01 6.41
CA ALA A 185 -11.75 -17.08 6.62
C ALA A 185 -12.51 -15.77 6.30
N ARG A 186 -11.79 -14.67 6.09
CA ARG A 186 -12.32 -13.33 5.79
C ARG A 186 -11.91 -12.86 4.38
N SER A 187 -11.38 -13.75 3.53
CA SER A 187 -10.80 -13.34 2.24
C SER A 187 -11.79 -12.67 1.30
N GLU A 188 -13.05 -13.11 1.24
CA GLU A 188 -14.06 -12.46 0.39
C GLU A 188 -14.36 -11.02 0.85
N GLU A 189 -14.52 -10.83 2.16
CA GLU A 189 -14.74 -9.52 2.78
C GLU A 189 -13.54 -8.58 2.54
N ILE A 190 -12.33 -9.06 2.80
CA ILE A 190 -11.09 -8.27 2.63
C ILE A 190 -10.85 -7.97 1.14
N THR A 191 -11.18 -8.90 0.24
CA THR A 191 -11.10 -8.69 -1.20
C THR A 191 -12.02 -7.55 -1.62
N ALA A 192 -13.27 -7.52 -1.15
CA ALA A 192 -14.20 -6.43 -1.47
C ALA A 192 -13.68 -5.08 -0.96
N LEU A 193 -13.17 -5.03 0.28
CA LEU A 193 -12.56 -3.82 0.85
C LEU A 193 -11.35 -3.32 0.05
N ALA A 194 -10.50 -4.23 -0.42
CA ALA A 194 -9.34 -3.91 -1.24
C ALA A 194 -9.74 -3.38 -2.62
N ASP A 195 -10.65 -4.07 -3.29
CA ASP A 195 -11.17 -3.69 -4.60
C ASP A 195 -11.87 -2.32 -4.56
N GLU A 196 -12.61 -2.03 -3.48
CA GLU A 196 -13.25 -0.74 -3.25
C GLU A 196 -12.24 0.39 -3.01
N ALA A 197 -11.27 0.17 -2.11
CA ALA A 197 -10.23 1.14 -1.83
C ALA A 197 -9.48 1.51 -3.13
N VAL A 198 -9.03 0.53 -3.91
CA VAL A 198 -8.29 0.78 -5.15
C VAL A 198 -9.15 1.45 -6.23
N ARG A 199 -10.46 1.19 -6.27
CA ARG A 199 -11.37 1.89 -7.18
C ARG A 199 -11.48 3.39 -6.87
N SER A 200 -11.32 3.77 -5.59
CA SER A 200 -11.33 5.18 -5.17
C SER A 200 -9.99 5.91 -5.39
N MET A 201 -8.94 5.18 -5.77
CA MET A 201 -7.59 5.74 -5.87
C MET A 201 -7.52 6.83 -6.94
N GLN A 202 -6.92 7.96 -6.58
CA GLN A 202 -6.61 9.07 -7.47
C GLN A 202 -5.09 9.30 -7.49
N LEU A 203 -4.56 9.58 -8.67
CA LEU A 203 -3.14 9.84 -8.90
C LEU A 203 -2.99 11.18 -9.61
N ASN A 204 -2.54 12.18 -8.87
CA ASN A 204 -2.46 13.55 -9.35
C ASN A 204 -1.00 13.93 -9.58
N PRO A 205 -0.54 14.13 -10.82
CA PRO A 205 0.79 14.65 -11.09
C PRO A 205 0.95 16.03 -10.43
N VAL A 206 2.07 16.23 -9.75
CA VAL A 206 2.45 17.53 -9.19
C VAL A 206 3.75 18.00 -9.82
N SER A 207 4.01 19.31 -9.78
CA SER A 207 5.29 19.86 -10.18
C SER A 207 6.38 19.46 -9.16
N ARG A 208 7.65 19.68 -9.51
CA ARG A 208 8.76 19.53 -8.54
C ARG A 208 8.63 20.44 -7.32
N GLU A 209 7.83 21.50 -7.42
CA GLU A 209 7.52 22.44 -6.34
C GLU A 209 6.23 22.06 -5.58
N GLY A 210 5.64 20.90 -5.89
CA GLY A 210 4.42 20.39 -5.23
C GLY A 210 3.12 21.02 -5.74
N VAL A 211 3.14 21.75 -6.86
CA VAL A 211 1.95 22.41 -7.42
C VAL A 211 1.21 21.43 -8.33
N PRO A 212 -0.10 21.18 -8.15
CA PRO A 212 -0.87 20.30 -9.02
C PRO A 212 -0.75 20.71 -10.50
N ILE A 213 -0.50 19.74 -11.38
CA ILE A 213 -0.46 19.99 -12.82
C ILE A 213 -1.88 19.86 -13.38
N PRO A 214 -2.47 20.95 -13.93
CA PRO A 214 -3.86 20.97 -14.40
C PRO A 214 -4.14 19.83 -15.39
N ALA A 215 -5.37 19.31 -15.34
CA ALA A 215 -5.77 18.09 -16.04
C ALA A 215 -5.61 18.20 -17.57
N ASP A 216 -5.77 19.40 -18.15
CA ASP A 216 -5.61 19.66 -19.57
C ASP A 216 -5.09 21.09 -19.81
N GLY A 217 -4.30 21.24 -20.87
CA GLY A 217 -3.95 22.54 -21.42
C GLY A 217 -5.17 23.18 -22.08
N GLU A 218 -5.84 24.10 -21.38
CA GLU A 218 -6.52 25.21 -22.03
C GLU A 218 -5.44 26.18 -22.51
N THR A 219 -4.90 25.91 -23.71
CA THR A 219 -4.35 26.98 -24.53
C THR A 219 -5.51 27.85 -24.99
N GLU A 220 -5.59 29.08 -24.49
CA GLU A 220 -6.10 30.20 -25.30
C GLU A 220 -5.22 30.40 -26.55
#